data_AF-A0A8E0V4N1-F1
#
_entry.id   AF-A0A8E0V4N1-F1
#
_cell.length_a   1.000
_cell.length_b   1.000
_cell.length_c   1.000
_cell.angle_alpha   90.00
_cell.angle_beta   90.00
_cell.angle_gamma   90.00
#
_symmetry.space_group_name_H-M   'P 1'
#
loop_
_entity.id
_entity.type
_entity.pdbx_description
1 polymer ?
#
loop_
_entity_poly.entity_id
_entity_poly.type
_entity_poly.pdbx_seq_one_letter_code
_entity_poly.pdbx_strand_id
1 'polypeptide(L)'
;MKKRLISLLLAVCMAASVLPVGAFVAAAGETFAYEYEGQTLNYKVTSDSTVEVAKNTGITGTLKIPETVYDGDQNQYTVTAIGQDAFAGNNVIEVEFPATLKTIGTSAFLNNNSLKDVEFPEGLTTIGNYAFGSVWGMTKLKIPASVTRIGGGAFQWCGNVTSIEFGAGIQLSELESGLFDHCRKLQKVVVPESVKKINIAVFRDCPALEEVILPTGVTEIDSAAFAVDSQSANDAFKLHYTGSEEQWNSIAIDWAVCQSGGDNSILQKEGVVDYNYAPADDLPDDVDFDGDASWMGSVAAAAAIGTGAAIVAYQFGTTVYLDSVLPEGADIPVTYGQLAKLMWQNAGSPEPETALAPDADEVQKAMAWAAENELIDAHRKADFLVSRVSVIRAWNKAQKLAAAK
;
A
#
# COMPACT_ATOMS: atom_id res chain seq x y z
N MET A 1 54.95 10.30 -37.64
CA MET A 1 53.61 9.70 -37.75
C MET A 1 53.33 8.86 -36.50
N LYS A 2 52.21 9.12 -35.83
CA LYS A 2 51.35 8.22 -35.00
C LYS A 2 52.05 7.41 -33.88
N LYS A 3 51.86 7.74 -32.59
CA LYS A 3 50.71 7.56 -31.66
C LYS A 3 50.72 6.20 -30.91
N ARG A 4 50.29 6.27 -29.63
CA ARG A 4 49.76 5.23 -28.70
C ARG A 4 50.83 4.53 -27.83
N LEU A 5 50.67 4.28 -26.53
CA LEU A 5 49.54 4.31 -25.58
C LEU A 5 50.03 4.87 -24.22
N ILE A 6 49.25 5.75 -23.59
CA ILE A 6 49.21 5.94 -22.13
C ILE A 6 47.85 5.39 -21.71
N SER A 7 47.83 4.31 -20.93
CA SER A 7 46.65 3.89 -20.19
C SER A 7 46.98 2.82 -19.14
N LEU A 8 46.38 3.02 -17.96
CA LEU A 8 45.93 2.06 -16.95
C LEU A 8 46.86 1.69 -15.78
N LEU A 9 46.25 1.93 -14.60
CA LEU A 9 46.26 1.15 -13.37
C LEU A 9 47.53 1.12 -12.52
N LEU A 10 47.45 1.86 -11.41
CA LEU A 10 48.03 1.41 -10.14
C LEU A 10 47.19 1.95 -8.98
N ALA A 11 46.17 1.17 -8.62
CA ALA A 11 45.73 1.06 -7.24
C ALA A 11 46.94 0.54 -6.44
N VAL A 12 47.59 1.42 -5.69
CA VAL A 12 48.69 1.05 -4.79
C VAL A 12 48.12 0.92 -3.39
N CYS A 13 47.81 -0.32 -3.02
CA CYS A 13 47.98 -0.77 -1.65
C CYS A 13 49.46 -0.58 -1.27
N MET A 14 49.74 0.29 -0.31
CA MET A 14 50.92 0.13 0.54
C MET A 14 50.54 0.38 1.99
N ALA A 15 50.47 -0.72 2.74
CA ALA A 15 50.61 -0.70 4.17
C ALA A 15 51.99 -0.14 4.54
N ALA A 16 52.01 0.97 5.27
CA ALA A 16 53.14 1.39 6.09
C ALA A 16 52.60 2.10 7.33
N SER A 17 52.78 1.44 8.46
CA SER A 17 52.61 1.95 9.83
C SER A 17 53.22 3.32 10.03
N VAL A 18 52.58 4.20 10.82
CA VAL A 18 53.15 4.94 11.98
C VAL A 18 52.06 5.81 12.65
N LEU A 19 51.89 5.55 13.97
CA LEU A 19 51.24 6.31 15.06
C LEU A 19 49.70 6.42 15.15
N PRO A 20 49.14 6.33 16.38
CA PRO A 20 47.75 6.71 16.62
C PRO A 20 47.70 8.23 16.52
N VAL A 21 47.33 8.73 15.33
CA VAL A 21 46.83 10.10 15.21
C VAL A 21 45.60 10.12 16.10
N GLY A 22 45.65 10.91 17.18
CA GLY A 22 44.49 11.10 18.04
C GLY A 22 43.33 11.45 17.15
N ALA A 23 42.28 10.63 17.18
CA ALA A 23 41.08 10.83 16.40
C ALA A 23 40.51 12.21 16.75
N PHE A 24 40.85 13.21 15.93
CA PHE A 24 40.10 14.44 15.88
C PHE A 24 38.80 14.04 15.19
N VAL A 25 37.81 13.72 16.01
CA VAL A 25 36.44 13.52 15.55
C VAL A 25 35.98 14.88 15.02
N ALA A 26 35.62 14.93 13.74
CA ALA A 26 35.03 16.12 13.14
C ALA A 26 33.85 16.58 13.99
N ALA A 27 33.76 17.87 14.29
CA ALA A 27 32.66 18.38 15.09
C ALA A 27 31.35 18.20 14.34
N ALA A 28 30.27 17.81 15.04
CA ALA A 28 28.95 17.69 14.44
C ALA A 28 28.57 18.98 13.69
N GLY A 29 28.15 18.84 12.44
CA GLY A 29 27.83 19.96 11.54
C GLY A 29 28.93 20.33 10.53
N GLU A 30 30.15 19.79 10.66
CA GLU A 30 31.18 19.95 9.63
C GLU A 30 30.77 19.28 8.31
N THR A 31 31.15 19.91 7.20
CA THR A 31 30.84 19.41 5.85
C THR A 31 32.11 19.09 5.07
N PHE A 32 32.09 18.00 4.32
CA PHE A 32 33.20 17.62 3.44
C PHE A 32 32.68 17.04 2.12
N ALA A 33 33.52 17.00 1.11
CA ALA A 33 33.21 16.37 -0.18
C ALA A 33 33.91 15.01 -0.28
N TYR A 34 33.23 14.02 -0.84
CA TYR A 34 33.78 12.69 -1.08
C TYR A 34 33.45 12.24 -2.50
N GLU A 35 34.46 11.74 -3.22
CA GLU A 35 34.30 11.20 -4.57
C GLU A 35 34.08 9.69 -4.52
N TYR A 36 32.98 9.23 -5.11
CA TYR A 36 32.63 7.83 -5.24
C TYR A 36 32.22 7.53 -6.68
N GLU A 37 32.87 6.55 -7.31
CA GLU A 37 32.60 6.13 -8.69
C GLU A 37 32.53 7.29 -9.72
N GLY A 38 33.36 8.32 -9.55
CA GLY A 38 33.41 9.49 -10.45
C GLY A 38 32.34 10.55 -10.19
N GLN A 39 31.60 10.45 -9.07
CA GLN A 39 30.68 11.48 -8.58
C GLN A 39 31.19 12.05 -7.27
N THR A 40 31.28 13.37 -7.18
CA THR A 40 31.62 14.06 -5.92
C THR A 40 30.34 14.52 -5.25
N LEU A 41 30.11 14.07 -4.03
CA LEU A 41 28.97 14.48 -3.20
C LEU A 41 29.46 15.19 -1.94
N ASN A 42 28.69 16.18 -1.50
CA ASN A 42 28.88 16.84 -0.20
C ASN A 42 28.16 16.06 0.90
N TYR A 43 28.81 15.93 2.04
CA TYR A 43 28.32 15.25 3.24
C TYR A 43 28.44 16.19 4.44
N LYS A 44 27.61 15.96 5.45
CA LYS A 44 27.63 16.67 6.73
C LYS A 44 27.68 15.67 7.87
N VAL A 45 28.62 15.87 8.79
CA VAL A 45 28.81 15.04 9.99
C VAL A 45 27.62 15.22 10.92
N THR A 46 26.97 14.12 11.27
CA THR A 46 25.79 14.09 12.17
C THR A 46 26.10 13.49 13.53
N SER A 47 27.14 12.65 13.62
CA SER A 47 27.72 12.13 14.86
C SER A 47 29.17 11.69 14.62
N ASP A 48 29.82 11.17 15.66
CA ASP A 48 31.19 10.65 15.61
C ASP A 48 31.43 9.56 14.54
N SER A 49 30.38 8.91 14.04
CA SER A 49 30.49 7.83 13.05
C SER A 49 29.45 7.89 11.92
N THR A 50 28.64 8.95 11.83
CA THR A 50 27.57 9.04 10.84
C THR A 50 27.56 10.38 10.12
N VAL A 51 27.11 10.34 8.87
CA VAL A 51 26.89 11.52 8.04
C VAL A 51 25.52 11.49 7.37
N GLU A 52 25.05 12.68 7.00
CA GLU A 52 23.99 12.87 6.02
C GLU A 52 24.57 13.39 4.70
N VAL A 53 23.95 13.05 3.57
CA VAL A 53 24.25 13.72 2.30
C VAL A 53 23.78 15.17 2.39
N ALA A 54 24.68 16.11 2.20
CA ALA A 54 24.39 17.54 2.23
C ALA A 54 23.91 18.03 0.85
N LYS A 55 23.73 19.35 0.70
CA LYS A 55 23.29 19.96 -0.55
C LYS A 55 24.31 19.77 -1.69
N ASN A 56 23.82 19.28 -2.82
CA ASN A 56 24.54 19.10 -4.06
C ASN A 56 23.81 19.80 -5.22
N THR A 57 24.56 20.21 -6.24
CA THR A 57 24.03 20.90 -7.42
C THR A 57 24.68 20.36 -8.68
N GLY A 58 23.91 20.24 -9.76
CA GLY A 58 24.41 19.77 -11.05
C GLY A 58 24.58 18.24 -11.13
N ILE A 59 24.01 17.48 -10.20
CA ILE A 59 23.98 16.03 -10.27
C ILE A 59 23.02 15.62 -11.40
N THR A 60 23.51 14.77 -12.30
CA THR A 60 22.74 14.26 -13.45
C THR A 60 23.00 12.77 -13.65
N GLY A 61 22.06 12.05 -14.27
CA GLY A 61 22.21 10.63 -14.56
C GLY A 61 21.96 9.74 -13.33
N THR A 62 22.66 8.60 -13.26
CA THR A 62 22.55 7.65 -12.13
C THR A 62 23.32 8.17 -10.93
N LEU A 63 22.64 8.45 -9.82
CA LEU A 63 23.23 8.87 -8.55
C LEU A 63 23.53 7.65 -7.69
N LYS A 64 24.79 7.49 -7.29
CA LYS A 64 25.21 6.43 -6.37
C LYS A 64 25.66 6.99 -5.05
N ILE A 65 25.06 6.54 -3.96
CA ILE A 65 25.40 6.97 -2.62
C ILE A 65 26.03 5.78 -1.88
N PRO A 66 27.33 5.81 -1.54
CA PRO A 66 27.99 4.71 -0.85
C PRO A 66 27.51 4.58 0.60
N GLU A 67 27.65 3.38 1.17
CA GLU A 67 27.35 3.14 2.59
C GLU A 67 28.37 3.81 3.52
N THR A 68 29.61 3.95 3.06
CA THR A 68 30.74 4.46 3.84
C THR A 68 31.47 5.56 3.06
N VAL A 69 31.84 6.63 3.76
CA VAL A 69 32.65 7.74 3.24
C VAL A 69 33.78 8.08 4.18
N TYR A 70 34.77 8.82 3.69
CA TYR A 70 35.94 9.26 4.44
C TYR A 70 36.13 10.76 4.30
N ASP A 71 36.44 11.45 5.39
CA ASP A 71 36.84 12.86 5.33
C ASP A 71 38.32 13.00 4.91
N GLY A 72 38.82 14.25 4.90
CA GLY A 72 40.21 14.54 4.55
C GLY A 72 41.25 13.95 5.50
N ASP A 73 40.85 13.67 6.75
CA ASP A 73 41.69 13.10 7.80
C ASP A 73 41.56 11.56 7.87
N GLN A 74 40.85 10.95 6.91
CA GLN A 74 40.57 9.52 6.82
C GLN A 74 39.70 8.97 7.96
N ASN A 75 38.94 9.83 8.64
CA ASN A 75 37.89 9.35 9.53
C ASN A 75 36.77 8.73 8.71
N GLN A 76 36.29 7.57 9.15
CA GLN A 76 35.27 6.80 8.48
C GLN A 76 33.88 7.15 9.02
N TYR A 77 32.91 7.36 8.12
CA TYR A 77 31.51 7.59 8.48
C TYR A 77 30.56 6.70 7.69
N THR A 78 29.48 6.26 8.35
CA THR A 78 28.35 5.60 7.72
C THR A 78 27.34 6.62 7.21
N VAL A 79 26.88 6.47 5.97
CA VAL A 79 25.83 7.32 5.40
C VAL A 79 24.46 6.81 5.85
N THR A 80 23.80 7.56 6.72
CA THR A 80 22.52 7.14 7.33
C THR A 80 21.35 8.01 6.90
N ALA A 81 21.59 9.16 6.27
CA ALA A 81 20.54 10.07 5.86
C ALA A 81 20.87 10.80 4.55
N ILE A 82 19.83 11.24 3.86
CA ILE A 82 19.90 12.26 2.82
C ILE A 82 19.30 13.52 3.43
N GLY A 83 20.10 14.57 3.54
CA GLY A 83 19.73 15.79 4.22
C GLY A 83 18.66 16.60 3.50
N GLN A 84 18.22 17.67 4.16
CA GLN A 84 17.29 18.62 3.57
C GLN A 84 17.87 19.23 2.28
N ASP A 85 17.03 19.32 1.25
CA ASP A 85 17.37 19.91 -0.06
C ASP A 85 18.60 19.27 -0.75
N ALA A 86 19.03 18.06 -0.32
CA ALA A 86 20.29 17.45 -0.73
C ALA A 86 20.48 17.39 -2.26
N PHE A 87 19.40 17.09 -2.97
CA PHE A 87 19.33 17.00 -4.43
C PHE A 87 18.21 17.84 -5.03
N ALA A 88 17.65 18.82 -4.31
CA ALA A 88 16.56 19.65 -4.81
C ALA A 88 16.96 20.36 -6.13
N GLY A 89 16.14 20.22 -7.17
CA GLY A 89 16.33 20.83 -8.49
C GLY A 89 17.46 20.23 -9.33
N ASN A 90 17.99 19.06 -8.96
CA ASN A 90 18.95 18.33 -9.80
C ASN A 90 18.23 17.56 -10.93
N ASN A 91 19.00 16.89 -11.79
CA ASN A 91 18.47 16.07 -12.88
C ASN A 91 18.89 14.59 -12.72
N VAL A 92 18.68 14.06 -11.51
CA VAL A 92 18.88 12.63 -11.24
C VAL A 92 17.90 11.82 -12.07
N ILE A 93 18.36 10.72 -12.68
CA ILE A 93 17.55 9.81 -13.50
C ILE A 93 17.27 8.51 -12.74
N GLU A 94 18.29 7.97 -12.07
CA GLU A 94 18.24 6.73 -11.29
C GLU A 94 19.01 6.99 -9.98
N VAL A 95 18.61 6.33 -8.90
CA VAL A 95 19.28 6.45 -7.60
C VAL A 95 19.53 5.08 -7.00
N GLU A 96 20.77 4.84 -6.59
CA GLU A 96 21.18 3.67 -5.82
C GLU A 96 21.40 4.11 -4.37
N PHE A 97 20.44 3.78 -3.50
CA PHE A 97 20.54 4.09 -2.07
C PHE A 97 21.39 3.05 -1.33
N PRO A 98 22.16 3.47 -0.30
CA PRO A 98 22.87 2.54 0.55
C PRO A 98 21.88 1.81 1.48
N ALA A 99 22.14 0.56 1.82
CA ALA A 99 21.29 -0.21 2.73
C ALA A 99 21.25 0.39 4.15
N THR A 100 22.25 1.21 4.49
CA THR A 100 22.38 1.94 5.75
C THR A 100 21.45 3.15 5.87
N LEU A 101 20.79 3.57 4.78
CA LEU A 101 19.93 4.75 4.75
C LEU A 101 18.69 4.57 5.65
N LYS A 102 18.48 5.52 6.56
CA LYS A 102 17.34 5.55 7.51
C LYS A 102 16.36 6.68 7.24
N THR A 103 16.83 7.80 6.67
CA THR A 103 16.05 9.02 6.54
C THR A 103 16.30 9.72 5.21
N ILE A 104 15.22 10.13 4.55
CA ILE A 104 15.25 11.07 3.43
C ILE A 104 14.63 12.38 3.91
N GLY A 105 15.40 13.46 3.86
CA GLY A 105 15.05 14.76 4.42
C GLY A 105 14.01 15.53 3.62
N THR A 106 13.56 16.64 4.20
CA THR A 106 12.63 17.58 3.56
C THR A 106 13.17 18.03 2.21
N SER A 107 12.34 17.98 1.17
CA SER A 107 12.66 18.42 -0.19
C SER A 107 13.91 17.76 -0.82
N ALA A 108 14.39 16.63 -0.28
CA ALA A 108 15.65 16.02 -0.68
C ALA A 108 15.79 15.81 -2.20
N PHE A 109 14.71 15.39 -2.88
CA PHE A 109 14.63 15.17 -4.33
C PHE A 109 13.59 16.05 -5.02
N LEU A 110 13.16 17.14 -4.39
CA LEU A 110 12.18 18.08 -4.95
C LEU A 110 12.60 18.53 -6.36
N ASN A 111 11.66 18.52 -7.32
CA ASN A 111 11.87 18.91 -8.73
C ASN A 111 12.93 18.09 -9.50
N ASN A 112 13.20 16.83 -9.11
CA ASN A 112 13.96 15.89 -9.95
C ASN A 112 13.04 15.27 -11.01
N ASN A 113 12.67 16.07 -12.01
CA ASN A 113 11.63 15.71 -12.98
C ASN A 113 11.94 14.45 -13.81
N SER A 114 13.21 14.05 -13.92
CA SER A 114 13.64 12.88 -14.71
C SER A 114 13.86 11.62 -13.87
N LEU A 115 13.73 11.71 -12.54
CA LEU A 115 13.95 10.59 -11.63
C LEU A 115 12.85 9.56 -11.87
N LYS A 116 13.28 8.35 -12.26
CA LYS A 116 12.42 7.19 -12.50
C LYS A 116 11.95 6.57 -11.18
N ASP A 117 11.30 5.41 -11.28
CA ASP A 117 10.93 4.59 -10.13
C ASP A 117 12.13 4.38 -9.20
N VAL A 118 11.87 4.51 -7.89
CA VAL A 118 12.87 4.48 -6.83
C VAL A 118 12.71 3.20 -6.01
N GLU A 119 13.79 2.46 -5.86
CA GLU A 119 13.86 1.31 -4.95
C GLU A 119 14.37 1.79 -3.59
N PHE A 120 13.47 1.89 -2.61
CA PHE A 120 13.88 2.28 -1.25
C PHE A 120 14.54 1.10 -0.52
N PRO A 121 15.57 1.36 0.30
CA PRO A 121 16.18 0.30 1.10
C PRO A 121 15.24 -0.13 2.23
N GLU A 122 15.24 -1.42 2.53
CA GLU A 122 14.46 -2.04 3.61
C GLU A 122 14.67 -1.38 5.00
N GLY A 123 15.81 -0.71 5.19
CA GLY A 123 16.13 0.00 6.43
C GLY A 123 15.50 1.39 6.58
N LEU A 124 14.84 1.93 5.55
CA LEU A 124 14.32 3.29 5.53
C LEU A 124 13.13 3.45 6.49
N THR A 125 13.18 4.46 7.34
CA THR A 125 12.14 4.69 8.36
C THR A 125 11.36 5.98 8.15
N THR A 126 11.97 7.00 7.54
CA THR A 126 11.39 8.35 7.42
C THR A 126 11.60 8.94 6.03
N ILE A 127 10.52 9.44 5.45
CA ILE A 127 10.50 10.27 4.25
C ILE A 127 9.98 11.66 4.63
N GLY A 128 10.76 12.71 4.39
CA GLY A 128 10.46 14.07 4.81
C GLY A 128 9.39 14.78 3.97
N ASN A 129 8.98 15.96 4.43
CA ASN A 129 8.02 16.80 3.71
C ASN A 129 8.56 17.14 2.31
N TYR A 130 7.71 17.06 1.28
CA TYR A 130 8.10 17.36 -0.10
C TYR A 130 9.31 16.58 -0.64
N ALA A 131 9.73 15.49 0.01
CA ALA A 131 10.98 14.80 -0.31
C ALA A 131 11.09 14.41 -1.79
N PHE A 132 10.00 13.98 -2.42
CA PHE A 132 9.89 13.65 -3.84
C PHE A 132 8.84 14.53 -4.54
N GLY A 133 8.63 15.76 -4.08
CA GLY A 133 7.70 16.69 -4.72
C GLY A 133 8.11 16.96 -6.17
N SER A 134 7.13 17.03 -7.07
CA SER A 134 7.31 17.31 -8.50
C SER A 134 8.25 16.33 -9.23
N VAL A 135 8.22 15.05 -8.87
CA VAL A 135 9.00 14.02 -9.58
C VAL A 135 8.15 13.40 -10.70
N TRP A 136 8.29 13.94 -11.90
CA TRP A 136 7.50 13.54 -13.08
C TRP A 136 7.99 12.26 -13.77
N GLY A 137 9.20 11.78 -13.49
CA GLY A 137 9.74 10.57 -14.12
C GLY A 137 9.24 9.26 -13.48
N MET A 138 8.69 9.34 -12.27
CA MET A 138 8.20 8.18 -11.51
C MET A 138 6.84 7.73 -12.01
N THR A 139 6.69 6.42 -12.19
CA THR A 139 5.47 5.76 -12.66
C THR A 139 4.90 4.80 -11.62
N LYS A 140 5.76 4.18 -10.82
CA LYS A 140 5.38 3.32 -9.70
C LYS A 140 6.04 3.80 -8.42
N LEU A 141 5.27 3.76 -7.34
CA LEU A 141 5.77 4.08 -6.01
C LEU A 141 5.56 2.87 -5.09
N LYS A 142 6.65 2.27 -4.63
CA LYS A 142 6.64 1.21 -3.63
C LYS A 142 7.21 1.77 -2.34
N ILE A 143 6.45 1.80 -1.25
CA ILE A 143 6.90 2.30 0.05
C ILE A 143 7.18 1.07 0.94
N PRO A 144 8.40 0.85 1.44
CA PRO A 144 8.71 -0.36 2.21
C PRO A 144 8.01 -0.37 3.57
N ALA A 145 7.76 -1.56 4.10
CA ALA A 145 7.01 -1.75 5.37
C ALA A 145 7.71 -1.14 6.60
N SER A 146 9.01 -0.90 6.52
CA SER A 146 9.83 -0.27 7.55
C SER A 146 9.60 1.22 7.71
N VAL A 147 8.96 1.88 6.75
CA VAL A 147 8.64 3.31 6.83
C VAL A 147 7.55 3.51 7.87
N THR A 148 7.84 4.38 8.84
CA THR A 148 6.92 4.73 9.93
C THR A 148 6.44 6.18 9.84
N ARG A 149 7.07 6.99 8.98
CA ARG A 149 6.71 8.39 8.78
C ARG A 149 6.95 8.83 7.34
N ILE A 150 5.94 9.46 6.75
CA ILE A 150 5.99 10.09 5.43
C ILE A 150 5.43 11.49 5.57
N GLY A 151 6.23 12.51 5.27
CA GLY A 151 5.87 13.90 5.48
C GLY A 151 4.82 14.45 4.51
N GLY A 152 4.26 15.60 4.85
CA GLY A 152 3.30 16.33 4.03
C GLY A 152 3.86 16.66 2.64
N GLY A 153 3.05 16.43 1.62
CA GLY A 153 3.43 16.63 0.22
C GLY A 153 4.61 15.78 -0.24
N ALA A 154 5.00 14.71 0.46
CA ALA A 154 6.21 13.96 0.09
C ALA A 154 6.22 13.49 -1.37
N PHE A 155 5.06 13.18 -1.96
CA PHE A 155 4.90 12.78 -3.36
C PHE A 155 3.92 13.67 -4.12
N GLN A 156 3.76 14.93 -3.71
CA GLN A 156 2.93 15.87 -4.45
C GLN A 156 3.49 16.11 -5.87
N TRP A 157 2.62 16.36 -6.84
CA TRP A 157 2.98 16.65 -8.24
C TRP A 157 3.78 15.53 -8.93
N CYS A 158 3.70 14.29 -8.42
CA CYS A 158 4.20 13.10 -9.09
C CYS A 158 3.20 12.61 -10.15
N GLY A 159 2.91 13.46 -11.13
CA GLY A 159 1.75 13.31 -12.02
C GLY A 159 1.76 12.10 -12.97
N ASN A 160 2.85 11.34 -13.04
CA ASN A 160 2.95 10.11 -13.83
C ASN A 160 2.80 8.82 -13.01
N VAL A 161 2.71 8.90 -11.67
CA VAL A 161 2.49 7.73 -10.82
C VAL A 161 1.11 7.16 -11.08
N THR A 162 1.04 5.87 -11.44
CA THR A 162 -0.22 5.15 -11.71
C THR A 162 -0.69 4.30 -10.53
N SER A 163 0.25 3.79 -9.75
CA SER A 163 0.00 2.87 -8.63
C SER A 163 0.93 3.17 -7.46
N ILE A 164 0.38 3.08 -6.26
CA ILE A 164 1.11 3.17 -5.00
C ILE A 164 0.94 1.85 -4.27
N GLU A 165 2.05 1.25 -3.87
CA GLU A 165 2.11 0.02 -3.11
C GLU A 165 2.74 0.32 -1.74
N PHE A 166 1.98 0.10 -0.68
CA PHE A 166 2.49 0.16 0.68
C PHE A 166 2.93 -1.24 1.12
N GLY A 167 4.13 -1.34 1.68
CA GLY A 167 4.68 -2.60 2.15
C GLY A 167 3.78 -3.26 3.20
N ALA A 168 3.69 -4.58 3.14
CA ALA A 168 2.83 -5.35 4.03
C ALA A 168 3.15 -5.07 5.51
N GLY A 169 2.12 -4.70 6.28
CA GLY A 169 2.27 -4.42 7.71
C GLY A 169 2.84 -3.04 8.07
N ILE A 170 2.98 -2.12 7.10
CA ILE A 170 3.42 -0.75 7.36
C ILE A 170 2.59 -0.08 8.47
N GLN A 171 3.28 0.71 9.31
CA GLN A 171 2.67 1.38 10.48
C GLN A 171 2.68 2.90 10.28
N LEU A 172 1.65 3.41 9.59
CA LEU A 172 1.42 4.84 9.42
C LEU A 172 0.18 5.24 10.21
N SER A 173 0.30 6.21 11.12
CA SER A 173 -0.86 6.72 11.87
C SER A 173 -1.79 7.54 10.98
N GLU A 174 -1.24 8.23 9.98
CA GLU A 174 -1.98 9.13 9.11
C GLU A 174 -1.33 9.23 7.73
N LEU A 175 -2.14 9.61 6.74
CA LEU A 175 -1.65 10.14 5.47
C LEU A 175 -1.56 11.66 5.61
N GLU A 176 -0.34 12.19 5.52
CA GLU A 176 -0.05 13.60 5.75
C GLU A 176 -0.64 14.54 4.69
N SER A 177 -0.77 15.83 5.04
CA SER A 177 -1.41 16.83 4.17
C SER A 177 -0.74 16.89 2.79
N GLY A 178 -1.55 16.82 1.73
CA GLY A 178 -1.10 16.91 0.34
C GLY A 178 -0.21 15.76 -0.14
N LEU A 179 -0.14 14.63 0.58
CA LEU A 179 0.83 13.56 0.32
C LEU A 179 0.93 13.12 -1.16
N PHE A 180 -0.21 12.98 -1.84
CA PHE A 180 -0.31 12.62 -3.26
C PHE A 180 -1.07 13.67 -4.07
N ASP A 181 -1.04 14.93 -3.63
CA ASP A 181 -1.67 16.06 -4.31
C ASP A 181 -1.17 16.17 -5.76
N HIS A 182 -2.07 16.32 -6.73
CA HIS A 182 -1.79 16.36 -8.17
C HIS A 182 -1.06 15.11 -8.73
N CYS A 183 -1.26 13.93 -8.14
CA CYS A 183 -0.87 12.65 -8.74
C CYS A 183 -1.86 12.24 -9.86
N ARG A 184 -1.81 12.97 -10.98
CA ARG A 184 -2.87 12.99 -11.99
C ARG A 184 -3.18 11.66 -12.70
N LYS A 185 -2.26 10.70 -12.68
CA LYS A 185 -2.44 9.37 -13.29
C LYS A 185 -2.70 8.25 -12.27
N LEU A 186 -2.77 8.58 -10.98
CA LEU A 186 -2.97 7.59 -9.92
C LEU A 186 -4.38 7.00 -10.05
N GLN A 187 -4.47 5.67 -10.20
CA GLN A 187 -5.74 4.99 -10.47
C GLN A 187 -6.32 4.30 -9.25
N LYS A 188 -5.47 3.60 -8.49
CA LYS A 188 -5.89 2.80 -7.33
C LYS A 188 -5.00 3.08 -6.13
N VAL A 189 -5.63 3.18 -4.96
CA VAL A 189 -4.93 3.28 -3.67
C VAL A 189 -5.56 2.35 -2.66
N VAL A 190 -4.73 1.53 -2.01
CA VAL A 190 -5.11 0.74 -0.84
C VAL A 190 -4.49 1.41 0.38
N VAL A 191 -5.33 1.98 1.24
CA VAL A 191 -4.85 2.68 2.45
C VAL A 191 -4.50 1.63 3.52
N PRO A 192 -3.30 1.69 4.15
CA PRO A 192 -2.89 0.72 5.16
C PRO A 192 -3.81 0.69 6.40
N GLU A 193 -4.07 -0.50 6.94
CA GLU A 193 -4.92 -0.73 8.13
C GLU A 193 -4.53 0.09 9.38
N SER A 194 -3.26 0.51 9.48
CA SER A 194 -2.76 1.32 10.57
C SER A 194 -3.25 2.78 10.54
N VAL A 195 -3.66 3.28 9.36
CA VAL A 195 -4.05 4.68 9.14
C VAL A 195 -5.35 5.00 9.87
N LYS A 196 -5.30 6.08 10.67
CA LYS A 196 -6.43 6.63 11.41
C LYS A 196 -6.98 7.91 10.80
N LYS A 197 -6.12 8.68 10.14
CA LYS A 197 -6.49 9.99 9.59
C LYS A 197 -6.01 10.18 8.15
N ILE A 198 -6.89 10.74 7.32
CA ILE A 198 -6.56 11.23 5.98
C ILE A 198 -6.57 12.76 6.04
N ASN A 199 -5.41 13.39 5.99
CA ASN A 199 -5.29 14.84 6.14
C ASN A 199 -5.74 15.62 4.89
N ILE A 200 -5.64 16.95 5.01
CA ILE A 200 -6.07 17.91 4.00
C ILE A 200 -5.43 17.57 2.66
N ALA A 201 -6.25 17.50 1.61
CA ALA A 201 -5.81 17.41 0.22
C ALA A 201 -4.90 16.21 -0.16
N VAL A 202 -4.94 15.09 0.58
CA VAL A 202 -4.09 13.91 0.32
C VAL A 202 -4.16 13.43 -1.13
N PHE A 203 -5.34 13.33 -1.72
CA PHE A 203 -5.58 12.93 -3.12
C PHE A 203 -6.22 14.05 -3.94
N ARG A 204 -5.93 15.31 -3.59
CA ARG A 204 -6.47 16.45 -4.33
C ARG A 204 -5.93 16.46 -5.77
N ASP A 205 -6.79 16.78 -6.72
CA ASP A 205 -6.52 16.81 -8.17
C ASP A 205 -5.87 15.51 -8.69
N CYS A 206 -6.40 14.37 -8.24
CA CYS A 206 -6.14 13.03 -8.79
C CYS A 206 -7.30 12.59 -9.70
N PRO A 207 -7.49 13.17 -10.90
CA PRO A 207 -8.64 12.91 -11.76
C PRO A 207 -8.67 11.50 -12.38
N ALA A 208 -7.56 10.76 -12.37
CA ALA A 208 -7.54 9.37 -12.84
C ALA A 208 -7.91 8.35 -11.76
N LEU A 209 -8.18 8.80 -10.52
CA LEU A 209 -8.48 7.92 -9.42
C LEU A 209 -9.81 7.23 -9.68
N GLU A 210 -9.77 5.90 -9.78
CA GLU A 210 -10.90 5.02 -10.03
C GLU A 210 -11.32 4.32 -8.74
N GLU A 211 -10.36 3.93 -7.90
CA GLU A 211 -10.63 3.11 -6.72
C GLU A 211 -9.77 3.55 -5.53
N VAL A 212 -10.40 3.78 -4.38
CA VAL A 212 -9.69 3.90 -3.10
C VAL A 212 -10.30 2.94 -2.10
N ILE A 213 -9.45 2.14 -1.45
CA ILE A 213 -9.86 1.23 -0.39
C ILE A 213 -9.43 1.82 0.96
N LEU A 214 -10.40 2.15 1.80
CA LEU A 214 -10.21 2.66 3.16
C LEU A 214 -10.46 1.57 4.21
N PRO A 215 -9.53 1.39 5.16
CA PRO A 215 -9.68 0.42 6.22
C PRO A 215 -10.62 0.93 7.33
N THR A 216 -11.15 0.00 8.14
CA THR A 216 -11.94 0.29 9.35
C THR A 216 -11.23 1.20 10.36
N GLY A 217 -9.91 1.31 10.26
CA GLY A 217 -9.10 2.14 11.13
C GLY A 217 -9.31 3.64 10.93
N VAL A 218 -9.79 4.09 9.77
CA VAL A 218 -9.96 5.52 9.46
C VAL A 218 -11.11 6.11 10.28
N THR A 219 -10.81 7.14 11.06
CA THR A 219 -11.78 7.85 11.91
C THR A 219 -11.95 9.32 11.54
N GLU A 220 -11.05 9.88 10.73
CA GLU A 220 -11.06 11.30 10.35
C GLU A 220 -10.57 11.52 8.91
N ILE A 221 -11.29 12.34 8.15
CA ILE A 221 -10.99 12.74 6.77
C ILE A 221 -11.12 14.27 6.68
N ASP A 222 -10.00 14.95 6.48
CA ASP A 222 -9.95 16.42 6.45
C ASP A 222 -10.38 17.01 5.09
N SER A 223 -10.54 18.33 5.08
CA SER A 223 -11.00 19.12 3.93
C SER A 223 -10.24 18.78 2.65
N ALA A 224 -11.01 18.61 1.57
CA ALA A 224 -10.54 18.41 0.20
C ALA A 224 -9.62 17.19 -0.01
N ALA A 225 -9.59 16.22 0.91
CA ALA A 225 -8.82 14.99 0.79
C ALA A 225 -9.03 14.27 -0.56
N PHE A 226 -10.27 14.30 -1.09
CA PHE A 226 -10.64 13.70 -2.38
C PHE A 226 -11.15 14.74 -3.40
N ALA A 227 -10.79 16.01 -3.23
CA ALA A 227 -11.26 17.06 -4.13
C ALA A 227 -10.64 16.92 -5.53
N VAL A 228 -11.46 16.96 -6.57
CA VAL A 228 -11.03 17.06 -7.97
C VAL A 228 -11.68 18.29 -8.58
N ASP A 229 -11.00 18.98 -9.49
CA ASP A 229 -11.65 20.04 -10.27
C ASP A 229 -12.89 19.46 -10.99
N SER A 230 -14.01 20.18 -10.90
CA SER A 230 -15.32 19.83 -11.45
C SER A 230 -15.31 19.46 -12.94
N GLN A 231 -14.34 19.93 -13.73
CA GLN A 231 -14.18 19.58 -15.14
C GLN A 231 -13.37 18.29 -15.39
N SER A 232 -12.75 17.74 -14.35
CA SER A 232 -11.86 16.58 -14.42
C SER A 232 -12.29 15.43 -13.50
N ALA A 233 -13.46 15.52 -12.86
CA ALA A 233 -13.95 14.50 -11.96
C ALA A 233 -14.20 13.18 -12.72
N ASN A 234 -13.65 12.09 -12.19
CA ASN A 234 -13.90 10.75 -12.73
C ASN A 234 -15.28 10.26 -12.27
N ASP A 235 -16.21 10.10 -13.21
CA ASP A 235 -17.53 9.52 -12.92
C ASP A 235 -17.45 8.05 -12.49
N ALA A 236 -16.32 7.37 -12.75
CA ALA A 236 -16.06 6.00 -12.32
C ALA A 236 -15.41 5.89 -10.93
N PHE A 237 -15.13 7.01 -10.24
CA PHE A 237 -14.51 6.96 -8.91
C PHE A 237 -15.39 6.21 -7.90
N LYS A 238 -14.79 5.21 -7.25
CA LYS A 238 -15.37 4.43 -6.18
C LYS A 238 -14.49 4.47 -4.94
N LEU A 239 -15.13 4.73 -3.80
CA LEU A 239 -14.54 4.61 -2.49
C LEU A 239 -15.08 3.34 -1.83
N HIS A 240 -14.19 2.41 -1.55
CA HIS A 240 -14.52 1.18 -0.85
C HIS A 240 -14.11 1.30 0.61
N TYR A 241 -15.05 1.22 1.52
CA TYR A 241 -14.79 1.17 2.95
C TYR A 241 -14.93 -0.27 3.44
N THR A 242 -13.90 -0.80 4.09
CA THR A 242 -13.91 -2.20 4.57
C THR A 242 -14.83 -2.40 5.78
N GLY A 243 -15.22 -1.31 6.46
CA GLY A 243 -16.17 -1.34 7.56
C GLY A 243 -17.63 -1.19 7.14
N SER A 244 -18.51 -1.23 8.14
CA SER A 244 -19.95 -1.05 7.95
C SER A 244 -20.33 0.41 7.64
N GLU A 245 -21.53 0.60 7.10
CA GLU A 245 -22.12 1.93 6.90
C GLU A 245 -22.24 2.72 8.21
N GLU A 246 -22.53 2.05 9.34
CA GLU A 246 -22.59 2.68 10.66
C GLU A 246 -21.23 3.26 11.06
N GLN A 247 -20.15 2.49 10.85
CA GLN A 247 -18.79 2.96 11.12
C GLN A 247 -18.41 4.10 10.18
N TRP A 248 -18.77 4.03 8.90
CA TRP A 248 -18.55 5.13 7.95
C TRP A 248 -19.23 6.42 8.40
N ASN A 249 -20.50 6.34 8.79
CA ASN A 249 -21.27 7.49 9.27
C ASN A 249 -20.73 8.08 10.59
N SER A 250 -19.84 7.36 11.29
CA SER A 250 -19.15 7.85 12.49
C SER A 250 -17.82 8.57 12.20
N ILE A 251 -17.30 8.47 10.97
CA ILE A 251 -16.06 9.15 10.56
C ILE A 251 -16.28 10.66 10.57
N ALA A 252 -15.36 11.39 11.19
CA ALA A 252 -15.34 12.84 11.12
C ALA A 252 -14.83 13.28 9.74
N ILE A 253 -15.76 13.65 8.85
CA ILE A 253 -15.42 14.17 7.51
C ILE A 253 -15.62 15.69 7.50
N ASP A 254 -14.55 16.43 7.21
CA ASP A 254 -14.63 17.87 6.98
C ASP A 254 -15.07 18.16 5.53
N TRP A 255 -16.24 18.79 5.41
CA TRP A 255 -16.85 19.19 4.14
C TRP A 255 -16.50 20.61 3.71
N ALA A 256 -15.65 21.32 4.48
CA ALA A 256 -15.26 22.68 4.16
C ALA A 256 -14.45 22.72 2.85
N VAL A 257 -14.62 23.82 2.11
CA VAL A 257 -13.79 24.12 0.94
C VAL A 257 -12.38 24.47 1.41
N CYS A 258 -11.38 23.82 0.84
CA CYS A 258 -9.97 24.13 1.13
C CYS A 258 -9.59 25.48 0.52
N GLN A 259 -8.57 26.15 1.07
CA GLN A 259 -8.13 27.49 0.60
C GLN A 259 -7.79 27.53 -0.90
N SER A 260 -7.37 26.41 -1.48
CA SER A 260 -7.03 26.25 -2.90
C SER A 260 -8.19 25.77 -3.76
N GLY A 261 -9.42 25.71 -3.22
CA GLY A 261 -10.60 25.18 -3.88
C GLY A 261 -10.84 23.69 -3.62
N GLY A 262 -12.07 23.26 -3.93
CA GLY A 262 -12.54 21.88 -3.74
C GLY A 262 -12.91 21.55 -2.29
N ASP A 263 -13.75 20.54 -2.14
CA ASP A 263 -14.18 19.95 -0.89
C ASP A 263 -14.32 18.42 -1.06
N ASN A 264 -14.82 17.73 -0.05
CA ASN A 264 -15.08 16.29 -0.13
C ASN A 264 -16.44 15.94 -0.75
N SER A 265 -17.18 16.87 -1.36
CA SER A 265 -18.57 16.67 -1.82
C SER A 265 -18.77 15.47 -2.76
N ILE A 266 -17.73 15.02 -3.44
CA ILE A 266 -17.77 13.77 -4.21
C ILE A 266 -18.22 12.56 -3.38
N LEU A 267 -17.86 12.52 -2.09
CA LEU A 267 -18.23 11.44 -1.17
C LEU A 267 -19.72 11.47 -0.77
N GLN A 268 -20.43 12.57 -1.02
CA GLN A 268 -21.87 12.67 -0.76
C GLN A 268 -22.72 12.17 -1.93
N LYS A 269 -22.11 11.94 -3.10
CA LYS A 269 -22.83 11.45 -4.27
C LYS A 269 -23.24 10.00 -4.07
N GLU A 270 -24.49 9.71 -4.41
CA GLU A 270 -25.05 8.36 -4.32
C GLU A 270 -24.19 7.36 -5.12
N GLY A 271 -23.90 6.21 -4.52
CA GLY A 271 -23.13 5.14 -5.14
C GLY A 271 -21.63 5.40 -5.26
N VAL A 272 -21.07 6.47 -4.67
CA VAL A 272 -19.61 6.65 -4.61
C VAL A 272 -18.98 5.75 -3.55
N VAL A 273 -19.64 5.56 -2.41
CA VAL A 273 -19.10 4.78 -1.28
C VAL A 273 -19.76 3.41 -1.21
N ASP A 274 -18.94 2.36 -1.22
CA ASP A 274 -19.35 0.97 -0.97
C ASP A 274 -18.85 0.53 0.40
N TYR A 275 -19.73 -0.12 1.19
CA TYR A 275 -19.42 -0.57 2.55
C TYR A 275 -19.20 -2.08 2.63
N ASN A 276 -18.58 -2.54 3.72
CA ASN A 276 -18.21 -3.94 3.95
C ASN A 276 -17.42 -4.52 2.78
N TYR A 277 -16.60 -3.68 2.13
CA TYR A 277 -15.85 -4.09 0.97
C TYR A 277 -14.78 -5.11 1.38
N ALA A 278 -14.78 -6.24 0.69
CA ALA A 278 -13.74 -7.25 0.79
C ALA A 278 -13.04 -7.31 -0.58
N PRO A 279 -11.78 -6.85 -0.70
CA PRO A 279 -11.07 -6.91 -1.97
C PRO A 279 -11.05 -8.34 -2.49
N ALA A 280 -11.47 -8.50 -3.75
CA ALA A 280 -11.27 -9.75 -4.47
C ALA A 280 -9.80 -9.78 -4.92
N ASP A 281 -9.08 -10.80 -4.46
CA ASP A 281 -7.75 -11.23 -4.92
C ASP A 281 -6.54 -10.38 -4.48
N ASP A 282 -5.91 -10.88 -3.40
CA ASP A 282 -4.45 -11.00 -3.23
C ASP A 282 -4.15 -12.49 -2.92
N LEU A 283 -4.78 -13.40 -3.68
CA LEU A 283 -4.37 -14.80 -3.73
C LEU A 283 -3.40 -14.91 -4.92
N PRO A 284 -2.13 -15.29 -4.71
CA PRO A 284 -1.18 -15.44 -5.81
C PRO A 284 -1.70 -16.50 -6.79
N ASP A 285 -1.71 -16.17 -8.08
CA ASP A 285 -2.17 -17.02 -9.19
C ASP A 285 -1.36 -18.34 -9.35
N ASP A 286 -0.30 -18.52 -8.56
CA ASP A 286 0.73 -19.54 -8.74
C ASP A 286 0.74 -20.62 -7.63
N VAL A 287 -0.19 -20.59 -6.67
CA VAL A 287 -0.20 -21.57 -5.58
C VAL A 287 -0.88 -22.85 -6.04
N ASP A 288 -0.07 -23.83 -6.43
CA ASP A 288 -0.48 -25.21 -6.61
C ASP A 288 -1.03 -25.75 -5.27
N PHE A 289 -2.33 -26.01 -5.21
CA PHE A 289 -3.01 -26.54 -4.02
C PHE A 289 -2.80 -28.06 -3.85
N ASP A 290 -2.02 -28.70 -4.72
CA ASP A 290 -1.66 -30.11 -4.63
C ASP A 290 -0.32 -30.30 -3.89
N GLY A 291 -0.32 -30.17 -2.56
CA GLY A 291 0.75 -30.75 -1.75
C GLY A 291 1.11 -29.98 -0.48
N ASP A 292 0.82 -30.62 0.65
CA ASP A 292 1.28 -30.29 2.00
C ASP A 292 0.66 -29.05 2.67
N ALA A 293 -0.31 -29.35 3.54
CA ALA A 293 -0.98 -28.51 4.52
C ALA A 293 -0.06 -27.96 5.64
N SER A 294 1.18 -27.58 5.31
CA SER A 294 2.19 -27.11 6.26
C SER A 294 2.38 -25.58 6.29
N TRP A 295 1.67 -24.83 5.42
CA TRP A 295 1.59 -23.36 5.51
C TRP A 295 0.34 -22.84 6.24
N MET A 296 -0.55 -23.75 6.65
CA MET A 296 -1.70 -23.40 7.48
C MET A 296 -1.20 -22.92 8.84
N GLY A 297 -1.27 -21.60 9.07
CA GLY A 297 -1.29 -21.05 10.41
C GLY A 297 -2.24 -21.88 11.27
N SER A 298 -1.74 -22.33 12.41
CA SER A 298 -2.38 -23.27 13.32
C SER A 298 -3.87 -22.99 13.49
N VAL A 299 -4.69 -24.03 13.34
CA VAL A 299 -6.09 -24.07 13.75
C VAL A 299 -6.18 -23.65 15.22
N ALA A 300 -6.71 -22.46 15.49
CA ALA A 300 -7.10 -22.06 16.84
C ALA A 300 -8.55 -22.52 17.06
N ALA A 301 -8.66 -23.71 17.65
CA ALA A 301 -9.79 -24.24 18.44
C ALA A 301 -11.23 -23.87 18.01
N ALA A 302 -12.00 -24.89 17.61
CA ALA A 302 -13.45 -24.88 17.74
C ALA A 302 -13.83 -24.74 19.22
N ALA A 303 -14.16 -23.52 19.67
CA ALA A 303 -14.74 -23.32 20.99
C ALA A 303 -16.26 -23.49 20.88
N ALA A 304 -16.76 -24.65 21.30
CA ALA A 304 -18.17 -24.80 21.63
C ALA A 304 -18.47 -23.92 22.86
N ILE A 305 -18.95 -22.71 22.62
CA ILE A 305 -19.58 -21.90 23.67
C ILE A 305 -21.05 -22.33 23.67
N GLY A 306 -21.52 -22.79 24.83
CA GLY A 306 -22.84 -23.40 25.00
C GLY A 306 -23.98 -22.61 24.36
N THR A 307 -24.97 -23.39 23.92
CA THR A 307 -26.18 -23.05 23.14
C THR A 307 -25.95 -22.69 21.66
N GLY A 308 -25.64 -23.69 20.84
CA GLY A 308 -26.27 -23.87 19.52
C GLY A 308 -25.63 -23.23 18.27
N ALA A 309 -24.33 -22.89 18.26
CA ALA A 309 -23.67 -22.29 17.10
C ALA A 309 -22.20 -22.72 16.98
N ALA A 310 -21.79 -23.22 15.80
CA ALA A 310 -20.39 -23.43 15.47
C ALA A 310 -19.80 -22.14 14.87
N ILE A 311 -18.91 -21.48 15.60
CA ILE A 311 -18.12 -20.35 15.11
C ILE A 311 -16.87 -20.93 14.46
N VAL A 312 -16.71 -20.75 13.14
CA VAL A 312 -15.45 -21.09 12.47
C VAL A 312 -14.64 -19.81 12.32
N ALA A 313 -13.50 -19.75 13.01
CA ALA A 313 -12.54 -18.67 12.89
C ALA A 313 -11.45 -19.04 11.88
N TYR A 314 -11.13 -18.12 10.97
CA TYR A 314 -10.00 -18.27 10.06
C TYR A 314 -8.99 -17.17 10.33
N GLN A 315 -7.71 -17.51 10.42
CA GLN A 315 -6.64 -16.54 10.59
C GLN A 315 -5.85 -16.41 9.28
N PHE A 316 -5.82 -15.20 8.71
CA PHE A 316 -4.90 -14.83 7.63
C PHE A 316 -3.94 -13.77 8.16
N GLY A 317 -2.65 -14.09 8.19
CA GLY A 317 -1.65 -13.24 8.83
C GLY A 317 -1.96 -13.00 10.32
N THR A 318 -2.08 -11.74 10.73
CA THR A 318 -2.45 -11.33 12.11
C THR A 318 -3.95 -11.13 12.32
N THR A 319 -4.77 -11.26 11.27
CA THR A 319 -6.19 -10.91 11.29
C THR A 319 -7.03 -12.17 11.48
N VAL A 320 -7.86 -12.17 12.52
CA VAL A 320 -8.84 -13.22 12.79
C VAL A 320 -10.16 -12.83 12.15
N TYR A 321 -10.56 -13.58 11.12
CA TYR A 321 -11.87 -13.48 10.51
C TYR A 321 -12.84 -14.30 11.35
N LEU A 322 -13.71 -13.58 12.06
CA LEU A 322 -14.84 -14.14 12.77
C LEU A 322 -16.09 -13.80 11.94
N ASP A 323 -16.58 -14.72 11.10
CA ASP A 323 -17.97 -14.58 10.66
C ASP A 323 -18.62 -15.86 10.09
N SER A 324 -19.91 -15.94 10.42
CA SER A 324 -20.96 -16.91 10.10
C SER A 324 -21.00 -18.22 10.89
N VAL A 325 -22.08 -18.33 11.67
CA VAL A 325 -22.60 -19.56 12.24
C VAL A 325 -23.18 -20.37 11.09
N LEU A 326 -22.46 -21.38 10.61
CA LEU A 326 -23.14 -22.45 9.87
C LEU A 326 -24.09 -23.17 10.84
N PRO A 327 -25.20 -23.77 10.35
CA PRO A 327 -26.07 -24.57 11.19
C PRO A 327 -25.25 -25.62 11.94
N GLU A 328 -25.60 -25.88 13.20
CA GLU A 328 -24.86 -26.82 14.04
C GLU A 328 -24.68 -28.18 13.34
N GLY A 329 -23.42 -28.62 13.18
CA GLY A 329 -23.08 -29.88 12.51
C GLY A 329 -23.07 -29.84 10.97
N ALA A 330 -23.23 -28.67 10.35
CA ALA A 330 -23.13 -28.55 8.90
C ALA A 330 -21.68 -28.65 8.41
N ASP A 331 -21.45 -29.50 7.40
CA ASP A 331 -20.19 -29.55 6.68
C ASP A 331 -19.97 -28.27 5.86
N ILE A 332 -18.73 -27.82 5.77
CA ILE A 332 -18.39 -26.62 5.00
C ILE A 332 -18.47 -26.96 3.50
N PRO A 333 -19.35 -26.30 2.72
CA PRO A 333 -19.52 -26.60 1.31
C PRO A 333 -18.21 -26.52 0.53
N VAL A 334 -17.95 -27.54 -0.30
CA VAL A 334 -16.82 -27.59 -1.23
C VAL A 334 -17.26 -27.42 -2.69
N THR A 335 -18.55 -27.59 -2.99
CA THR A 335 -19.12 -27.28 -4.31
C THR A 335 -20.28 -26.26 -4.25
N TYR A 336 -20.56 -25.60 -5.39
CA TYR A 336 -21.71 -24.70 -5.50
C TYR A 336 -23.04 -25.42 -5.25
N GLY A 337 -23.17 -26.69 -5.61
CA GLY A 337 -24.37 -27.49 -5.31
C GLY A 337 -24.58 -27.69 -3.81
N GLN A 338 -23.52 -27.95 -3.05
CA GLN A 338 -23.60 -28.06 -1.59
C GLN A 338 -23.93 -26.71 -0.94
N LEU A 339 -23.32 -25.63 -1.42
CA LEU A 339 -23.55 -24.28 -0.91
C LEU A 339 -24.99 -23.82 -1.18
N ALA A 340 -25.46 -23.99 -2.41
CA ALA A 340 -26.83 -23.66 -2.80
C ALA A 340 -27.84 -24.45 -1.98
N LYS A 341 -27.62 -25.77 -1.81
CA LYS A 341 -28.48 -26.62 -1.00
C LYS A 341 -28.55 -26.16 0.45
N LEU A 342 -27.41 -25.81 1.05
CA LEU A 342 -27.33 -25.32 2.42
C LEU A 342 -28.14 -24.02 2.61
N MET A 343 -27.95 -23.04 1.72
CA MET A 343 -28.68 -21.76 1.77
C MET A 343 -30.19 -21.95 1.54
N TRP A 344 -30.55 -22.78 0.57
CA TRP A 344 -31.92 -23.06 0.21
C TRP A 344 -32.68 -23.77 1.33
N GLN A 345 -32.07 -24.78 1.97
CA GLN A 345 -32.64 -25.46 3.12
C GLN A 345 -32.80 -24.53 4.32
N ASN A 346 -31.81 -23.66 4.57
CA ASN A 346 -31.89 -22.66 5.62
C ASN A 346 -33.04 -21.66 5.39
N ALA A 347 -33.34 -21.33 4.14
CA ALA A 347 -34.46 -20.48 3.76
C ALA A 347 -35.84 -21.17 3.81
N GLY A 348 -35.92 -22.43 4.28
CA GLY A 348 -37.15 -23.22 4.34
C GLY A 348 -37.51 -23.92 3.04
N SER A 349 -36.54 -24.12 2.13
CA SER A 349 -36.70 -24.77 0.83
C SER A 349 -37.86 -24.22 -0.02
N PRO A 350 -37.91 -22.90 -0.27
CA PRO A 350 -38.93 -22.29 -1.12
C PRO A 350 -38.85 -22.84 -2.56
N GLU A 351 -40.00 -23.07 -3.20
CA GLU A 351 -40.01 -23.51 -4.60
C GLU A 351 -39.49 -22.36 -5.50
N PRO A 352 -38.50 -22.61 -6.39
CA PRO A 352 -37.98 -21.59 -7.29
C PRO A 352 -39.04 -21.12 -8.30
N GLU A 353 -38.95 -19.86 -8.73
CA GLU A 353 -39.87 -19.31 -9.75
C GLU A 353 -39.49 -19.78 -11.17
N THR A 354 -38.24 -20.16 -11.38
CA THR A 354 -37.75 -20.71 -12.65
C THR A 354 -38.40 -22.05 -12.92
N ALA A 355 -38.99 -22.17 -14.11
CA ALA A 355 -39.57 -23.42 -14.58
C ALA A 355 -38.47 -24.50 -14.75
N LEU A 356 -38.48 -25.49 -13.85
CA LEU A 356 -37.60 -26.66 -13.90
C LEU A 356 -38.31 -27.87 -14.49
N ALA A 357 -37.54 -28.89 -14.87
CA ALA A 357 -38.08 -30.16 -15.33
C ALA A 357 -38.93 -30.83 -14.22
N PRO A 358 -39.99 -31.59 -14.57
CA PRO A 358 -40.88 -32.22 -13.58
C PRO A 358 -40.17 -33.15 -12.59
N ASP A 359 -39.00 -33.66 -12.97
CA ASP A 359 -38.14 -34.59 -12.22
C ASP A 359 -36.88 -33.91 -11.64
N ALA A 360 -36.83 -32.58 -11.59
CA ALA A 360 -35.67 -31.85 -11.07
C ALA A 360 -35.36 -32.19 -9.60
N ASP A 361 -34.09 -32.49 -9.35
CA ASP A 361 -33.61 -32.86 -8.01
C ASP A 361 -33.45 -31.65 -7.08
N GLU A 362 -33.22 -31.91 -5.78
CA GLU A 362 -33.07 -30.86 -4.77
C GLU A 362 -31.91 -29.91 -5.05
N VAL A 363 -30.82 -30.38 -5.65
CA VAL A 363 -29.65 -29.54 -5.95
C VAL A 363 -29.98 -28.61 -7.12
N GLN A 364 -30.68 -29.11 -8.14
CA GLN A 364 -31.15 -28.30 -9.27
C GLN A 364 -32.13 -27.21 -8.81
N LYS A 365 -33.07 -27.55 -7.92
CA LYS A 365 -33.99 -26.57 -7.30
C LYS A 365 -33.24 -25.53 -6.48
N ALA A 366 -32.31 -25.96 -5.64
CA ALA A 366 -31.50 -25.07 -4.81
C ALA A 366 -30.62 -24.13 -5.65
N MET A 367 -30.01 -24.63 -6.72
CA MET A 367 -29.19 -23.83 -7.63
C MET A 367 -30.02 -22.79 -8.38
N ALA A 368 -31.22 -23.15 -8.85
CA ALA A 368 -32.14 -22.22 -9.50
C ALA A 368 -32.59 -21.11 -8.54
N TRP A 369 -33.03 -21.48 -7.33
CA TRP A 369 -33.42 -20.52 -6.31
C TRP A 369 -32.26 -19.60 -5.90
N ALA A 370 -31.06 -20.15 -5.72
CA ALA A 370 -29.88 -19.37 -5.36
C ALA A 370 -29.47 -18.40 -6.48
N ALA A 371 -29.64 -18.77 -7.75
CA ALA A 371 -29.38 -17.88 -8.88
C ALA A 371 -30.45 -16.78 -9.01
N GLU A 372 -31.74 -17.10 -8.84
CA GLU A 372 -32.87 -16.14 -8.84
C GLU A 372 -32.70 -15.04 -7.79
N ASN A 373 -32.17 -15.41 -6.62
CA ASN A 373 -31.95 -14.48 -5.50
C ASN A 373 -30.52 -13.91 -5.50
N GLU A 374 -29.79 -14.06 -6.61
CA GLU A 374 -28.43 -13.55 -6.82
C GLU A 374 -27.42 -13.97 -5.71
N LEU A 375 -27.63 -15.13 -5.10
CA LEU A 375 -26.73 -15.69 -4.08
C LEU A 375 -25.52 -16.35 -4.73
N ILE A 376 -25.66 -16.83 -5.96
CA ILE A 376 -24.61 -17.39 -6.82
C ILE A 376 -24.80 -16.91 -8.27
N ASP A 377 -23.74 -16.94 -9.08
CA ASP A 377 -23.81 -16.63 -10.51
C ASP A 377 -24.54 -17.76 -11.28
N ALA A 378 -25.50 -17.38 -12.12
CA ALA A 378 -26.34 -18.27 -12.93
C ALA A 378 -25.55 -19.19 -13.87
N HIS A 379 -24.29 -18.87 -14.21
CA HIS A 379 -23.44 -19.70 -15.06
C HIS A 379 -22.70 -20.81 -14.28
N ARG A 380 -22.78 -20.82 -12.95
CA ARG A 380 -22.09 -21.81 -12.10
C ARG A 380 -22.81 -23.15 -12.13
N LYS A 381 -22.03 -24.23 -12.30
CA LYS A 381 -22.54 -25.60 -12.23
C LYS A 381 -22.40 -26.16 -10.82
N ALA A 382 -23.29 -27.08 -10.45
CA ALA A 382 -23.37 -27.62 -9.10
C ALA A 382 -22.11 -28.40 -8.65
N ASP A 383 -21.41 -29.01 -9.60
CA ASP A 383 -20.18 -29.78 -9.40
C ASP A 383 -18.92 -28.90 -9.32
N PHE A 384 -19.02 -27.60 -9.65
CA PHE A 384 -17.88 -26.70 -9.57
C PHE A 384 -17.50 -26.44 -8.11
N LEU A 385 -16.19 -26.45 -7.86
CA LEU A 385 -15.64 -26.12 -6.56
C LEU A 385 -15.97 -24.66 -6.20
N VAL A 386 -16.23 -24.44 -4.92
CA VAL A 386 -16.49 -23.12 -4.37
C VAL A 386 -15.43 -22.76 -3.35
N SER A 387 -14.88 -21.54 -3.46
CA SER A 387 -13.90 -21.06 -2.50
C SER A 387 -14.57 -20.77 -1.15
N ARG A 388 -13.80 -20.84 -0.06
CA ARG A 388 -14.29 -20.53 1.28
C ARG A 388 -14.82 -19.09 1.39
N VAL A 389 -14.21 -18.14 0.68
CA VAL A 389 -14.67 -16.74 0.62
C VAL A 389 -16.04 -16.64 -0.06
N SER A 390 -16.25 -17.36 -1.16
CA SER A 390 -17.54 -17.40 -1.86
C SER A 390 -18.63 -18.05 -1.01
N VAL A 391 -18.30 -19.07 -0.21
CA VAL A 391 -19.22 -19.69 0.77
C VAL A 391 -19.70 -18.65 1.79
N ILE A 392 -18.78 -17.90 2.40
CA ILE A 392 -19.10 -16.88 3.41
C ILE A 392 -19.98 -15.77 2.82
N ARG A 393 -19.59 -15.23 1.65
CA ARG A 393 -20.33 -14.14 0.98
C ARG A 393 -21.77 -14.54 0.65
N ALA A 394 -21.94 -15.70 0.03
CA ALA A 394 -23.26 -16.19 -0.38
C ALA A 394 -24.14 -16.50 0.84
N TRP A 395 -23.56 -17.13 1.87
CA TRP A 395 -24.28 -17.45 3.11
C TRP A 395 -24.77 -16.20 3.85
N ASN A 396 -23.93 -15.18 4.00
CA ASN A 396 -24.31 -13.92 4.64
C ASN A 396 -25.42 -13.19 3.85
N LYS A 397 -25.38 -13.25 2.51
CA LYS A 397 -26.45 -12.71 1.66
C LYS A 397 -27.76 -13.48 1.86
N ALA A 398 -27.69 -14.82 1.97
CA ALA A 398 -28.86 -15.67 2.21
C ALA A 398 -29.51 -15.42 3.58
N GLN A 399 -28.73 -15.20 4.63
CA GLN A 399 -29.25 -14.88 5.98
C GLN A 399 -30.01 -13.54 5.99
N LYS A 400 -29.49 -12.51 5.30
CA LYS A 400 -30.18 -11.22 5.17
C LYS A 400 -31.49 -11.35 4.39
N LEU A 401 -31.51 -12.17 3.33
CA LEU A 401 -32.73 -12.46 2.56
C LEU A 401 -33.80 -13.16 3.41
N ALA A 402 -33.39 -14.09 4.29
CA ALA A 402 -34.31 -14.77 5.20
C ALA A 402 -34.89 -13.85 6.28
N ALA A 403 -34.11 -12.86 6.74
CA ALA A 403 -34.55 -11.88 7.75
C ALA A 403 -35.47 -10.77 7.20
N ALA A 404 -35.49 -10.57 5.87
CA ALA A 404 -36.31 -9.56 5.19
C ALA A 404 -37.74 -10.04 4.83
N LYS A 405 -38.06 -11.32 5.09
CA LYS A 405 -39.39 -11.93 4.96
C LYS A 405 -40.04 -12.05 6.32
#